data_AF-A0A0J8UBK2-F1
#
_entry.id   AF-A0A0J8UBK2-F1
#
_cell.length_a   1.000
_cell.length_b   1.000
_cell.length_c   1.000
_cell.angle_alpha   90.00
_cell.angle_beta   90.00
_cell.angle_gamma   90.00
#
_symmetry.space_group_name_H-M   'P 1'
#
loop_
_entity.id
_entity.type
_entity.pdbx_description
1 polymer ?
#
loop_
_entity_poly.entity_id
_entity_poly.type
_entity_poly.pdbx_seq_one_letter_code
_entity_poly.pdbx_strand_id
1 'polypeptide(L)'
;MGSFSLVLPTHAEQIRVVKPPLEDFRAKAVVSFVAPRDEVINETCRNVKDKDFDWPPLLGGTIEGDVLKAANIAVNRSDYGSCQQYIGGRKVLVMVPRAEGGTTYVVLYHMPYR
;
A
#
# COMPACT_ATOMS: atom_id res chain seq x y z
N MET A 1 0.89 -16.60 -8.43
CA MET A 1 0.44 -15.60 -7.42
C MET A 1 1.38 -15.72 -6.24
N GLY A 2 1.98 -14.64 -5.72
CA GLY A 2 2.79 -14.71 -4.50
C GLY A 2 4.19 -14.12 -4.64
N SER A 3 4.32 -12.79 -4.61
CA SER A 3 5.63 -12.15 -4.42
C SER A 3 5.76 -11.47 -3.06
N PHE A 4 4.64 -11.02 -2.49
CA PHE A 4 4.63 -10.26 -1.23
C PHE A 4 3.85 -10.93 -0.10
N SER A 5 3.24 -12.10 -0.34
CA SER A 5 2.44 -12.87 0.65
C SER A 5 1.61 -11.98 1.59
N LEU A 6 0.95 -10.99 1.01
CA LEU A 6 0.08 -10.05 1.73
C LEU A 6 -1.23 -10.76 2.05
N VAL A 7 -1.68 -10.61 3.28
CA VAL A 7 -2.95 -11.14 3.77
C VAL A 7 -3.81 -9.96 4.21
N LEU A 8 -5.09 -9.99 3.84
CA LEU A 8 -6.04 -9.02 4.39
C LEU A 8 -6.23 -9.29 5.88
N PRO A 9 -6.31 -8.25 6.72
CA PRO A 9 -6.60 -8.42 8.14
C PRO A 9 -7.88 -9.22 8.38
N THR A 10 -7.92 -9.97 9.47
CA THR A 10 -9.09 -10.74 9.90
C THR A 10 -10.37 -9.91 9.90
N HIS A 11 -10.32 -8.66 10.39
CA HIS A 11 -11.48 -7.77 10.47
C HIS A 11 -11.43 -6.65 9.43
N ALA A 12 -10.98 -6.95 8.20
CA ALA A 12 -11.00 -5.99 7.11
C ALA A 12 -12.42 -5.68 6.63
N GLU A 13 -12.81 -4.42 6.77
CA GLU A 13 -14.08 -3.88 6.29
C GLU A 13 -13.89 -2.91 5.14
N GLN A 14 -14.99 -2.61 4.43
CA GLN A 14 -15.03 -1.59 3.36
C GLN A 14 -13.96 -1.80 2.28
N ILE A 15 -13.66 -3.06 1.97
CA ILE A 15 -12.62 -3.43 1.02
C ILE A 15 -12.98 -2.90 -0.37
N ARG A 16 -12.08 -2.11 -0.96
CA ARG A 16 -12.18 -1.62 -2.34
C ARG A 16 -10.89 -1.91 -3.08
N VAL A 17 -11.02 -2.19 -4.37
CA VAL A 17 -9.89 -2.40 -5.27
C VAL A 17 -10.04 -1.46 -6.46
N VAL A 18 -9.08 -0.55 -6.62
CA VAL A 18 -8.99 0.35 -7.77
C VAL A 18 -7.82 -0.09 -8.64
N LYS A 19 -8.04 -0.18 -9.95
CA LYS A 19 -7.02 -0.52 -10.94
C LYS A 19 -6.84 0.67 -11.89
N PRO A 20 -5.88 1.58 -11.62
CA PRO A 20 -5.64 2.74 -12.48
C PRO A 20 -5.19 2.34 -13.89
N PRO A 21 -5.35 3.22 -14.91
CA PRO A 21 -4.91 2.97 -16.28
C PRO A 21 -3.42 2.64 -16.35
N LEU A 22 -3.04 1.55 -17.01
CA LEU A 22 -1.71 0.95 -16.86
C LEU A 22 -0.52 1.83 -17.29
N GLU A 23 -0.63 2.65 -18.33
CA GLU A 23 0.48 3.49 -18.85
C GLU A 23 1.80 2.69 -18.97
N ASP A 24 2.87 3.11 -18.30
CA ASP A 24 4.20 2.44 -18.30
C ASP A 24 4.26 1.17 -17.42
N PHE A 25 3.19 0.82 -16.72
CA PHE A 25 3.14 -0.30 -15.79
C PHE A 25 2.66 -1.58 -16.48
N ARG A 26 3.27 -2.73 -16.12
CA ARG A 26 2.71 -4.05 -16.45
C ARG A 26 1.47 -4.36 -15.62
N ALA A 27 1.43 -3.84 -14.40
CA ALA A 27 0.27 -3.89 -13.51
C ALA A 27 0.37 -2.76 -12.48
N LYS A 28 -0.76 -2.15 -12.11
CA LYS A 28 -0.88 -1.34 -10.90
C LYS A 28 -2.28 -1.47 -10.29
N ALA A 29 -2.36 -1.39 -8.97
CA ALA A 29 -3.60 -1.42 -8.21
C ALA A 29 -3.44 -0.71 -6.87
N VAL A 30 -4.54 -0.19 -6.34
CA VAL A 30 -4.65 0.26 -4.95
C VAL A 30 -5.77 -0.53 -4.31
N VAL A 31 -5.47 -1.23 -3.22
CA VAL A 31 -6.47 -1.86 -2.35
C VAL A 31 -6.64 -0.96 -1.13
N SER A 32 -7.87 -0.69 -0.73
CA SER A 32 -8.16 0.07 0.49
C SER A 32 -9.14 -0.67 1.36
N PHE A 33 -8.97 -0.62 2.68
CA PHE A 33 -9.86 -1.23 3.66
C PHE A 33 -9.72 -0.54 5.01
N VAL A 34 -10.68 -0.76 5.91
CA VAL A 34 -10.62 -0.33 7.31
C VAL A 34 -10.40 -1.58 8.17
N ALA A 35 -9.44 -1.54 9.09
CA ALA A 35 -9.15 -2.62 10.03
C ALA A 35 -8.41 -2.05 11.25
N PRO A 36 -8.40 -2.75 12.41
CA PRO A 36 -7.58 -2.36 13.55
C PRO A 36 -6.10 -2.24 13.17
N ARG A 37 -5.43 -1.18 13.63
CA ARG A 37 -4.04 -0.88 13.24
C ARG A 37 -3.10 -2.06 13.51
N ASP A 38 -3.27 -2.70 14.66
CA ASP A 38 -2.44 -3.84 15.07
C ASP A 38 -2.59 -5.04 14.14
N GLU A 39 -3.78 -5.30 13.59
CA GLU A 39 -3.98 -6.39 12.63
C GLU A 39 -3.27 -6.08 11.31
N VAL A 40 -3.32 -4.84 10.85
CA VAL A 40 -2.59 -4.43 9.64
C VAL A 40 -1.09 -4.65 9.81
N ILE A 41 -0.53 -4.27 10.97
CA ILE A 41 0.89 -4.43 11.28
C ILE A 41 1.28 -5.91 11.39
N ASN A 42 0.49 -6.70 12.12
CA ASN A 42 0.83 -8.08 12.46
C ASN A 42 0.46 -9.11 11.39
N GLU A 43 -0.53 -8.81 10.55
CA GLU A 43 -1.03 -9.72 9.51
C GLU A 43 -0.59 -9.25 8.11
N THR A 44 -1.03 -8.07 7.68
CA THR A 44 -0.74 -7.57 6.33
C THR A 44 0.75 -7.25 6.14
N CYS A 45 1.35 -6.55 7.09
CA CYS A 45 2.76 -6.19 7.05
C CYS A 45 3.71 -7.31 7.51
N ARG A 46 3.19 -8.48 7.93
CA ARG A 46 3.98 -9.55 8.55
C ARG A 46 5.24 -9.90 7.77
N ASN A 47 5.06 -10.18 6.47
CA ASN A 47 6.11 -10.67 5.57
C ASN A 47 6.79 -9.58 4.74
N VAL A 48 6.43 -8.32 4.95
CA VAL A 48 6.99 -7.19 4.22
C VAL A 48 8.32 -6.78 4.83
N LYS A 49 9.35 -6.56 4.01
CA LYS A 49 10.74 -6.39 4.48
C LYS A 49 10.96 -5.10 5.27
N ASP A 50 10.64 -3.95 4.68
CA ASP A 50 10.97 -2.65 5.26
C ASP A 50 9.74 -2.11 5.99
N LYS A 51 9.88 -1.73 7.27
CA LYS A 51 8.77 -1.29 8.13
C LYS A 51 9.19 -0.04 8.88
N ASP A 52 8.39 1.00 8.76
CA ASP A 52 8.56 2.24 9.51
C ASP A 52 7.18 2.81 9.84
N PHE A 53 6.74 2.59 11.08
CA PHE A 53 5.41 2.98 11.52
C PHE A 53 5.38 4.35 12.23
N ASP A 54 6.57 4.91 12.47
CA ASP A 54 6.77 6.17 13.19
C ASP A 54 7.02 7.34 12.26
N TRP A 55 7.55 7.09 11.05
CA TRP A 55 7.76 8.10 10.01
C TRP A 55 6.77 8.00 8.85
N PRO A 56 6.38 9.14 8.27
CA PRO A 56 5.47 9.15 7.12
C PRO A 56 6.13 8.56 5.87
N PRO A 57 5.39 7.80 5.04
CA PRO A 57 5.91 7.32 3.78
C PRO A 57 6.29 8.47 2.83
N LEU A 58 7.27 8.22 1.97
CA LEU A 58 7.65 9.13 0.89
C LEU A 58 6.70 8.96 -0.30
N LEU A 59 5.90 9.98 -0.59
CA LEU A 59 4.94 9.98 -1.71
C LEU A 59 5.22 11.07 -2.76
N GLY A 60 5.91 12.14 -2.38
CA GLY A 60 6.15 13.28 -3.28
C GLY A 60 7.15 12.94 -4.37
N GLY A 61 6.74 13.00 -5.63
CA GLY A 61 7.59 12.68 -6.78
C GLY A 61 7.97 11.20 -6.89
N THR A 62 7.21 10.31 -6.22
CA THR A 62 7.43 8.86 -6.27
C THR A 62 6.33 8.17 -7.08
N ILE A 63 6.66 6.98 -7.58
CA ILE A 63 5.75 6.13 -8.33
C ILE A 63 4.50 5.79 -7.50
N GLU A 64 4.66 5.51 -6.21
CA GLU A 64 3.54 5.19 -5.32
C GLU A 64 2.56 6.37 -5.20
N GLY A 65 3.09 7.59 -5.13
CA GLY A 65 2.28 8.82 -5.15
C GLY A 65 1.51 8.97 -6.46
N ASP A 66 2.14 8.70 -7.59
CA ASP A 66 1.49 8.75 -8.90
C ASP A 66 0.41 7.67 -9.06
N VAL A 67 0.62 6.47 -8.53
CA VAL A 67 -0.39 5.39 -8.53
C VAL A 67 -1.60 5.78 -7.67
N LEU A 68 -1.40 6.38 -6.49
CA LEU A 68 -2.49 6.89 -5.64
C LEU A 68 -3.26 8.02 -6.33
N LYS A 69 -2.54 8.97 -6.95
CA LYS A 69 -3.14 10.06 -7.72
C LYS A 69 -3.98 9.54 -8.90
N ALA A 70 -3.46 8.58 -9.65
CA ALA A 70 -4.20 7.95 -10.75
C ALA A 70 -5.42 7.14 -10.28
N ALA A 71 -5.45 6.71 -9.02
CA ALA A 71 -6.61 6.12 -8.37
C ALA A 71 -7.61 7.16 -7.81
N ASN A 72 -7.36 8.46 -8.01
CA ASN A 72 -8.11 9.57 -7.39
C ASN A 72 -8.13 9.50 -5.85
N ILE A 73 -7.05 9.02 -5.24
CA ILE A 73 -6.90 8.92 -3.79
C ILE A 73 -5.98 10.05 -3.32
N ALA A 74 -6.54 10.99 -2.56
CA ALA A 74 -5.79 12.03 -1.86
C ALA A 74 -5.54 11.57 -0.41
N VAL A 75 -4.28 11.53 0.00
CA VAL A 75 -3.86 11.15 1.35
C VAL A 75 -2.91 12.21 1.90
N ASN A 76 -3.07 12.52 3.19
CA ASN A 76 -2.06 13.26 3.92
C ASN A 76 -1.05 12.25 4.51
N ARG A 77 0.16 12.21 3.95
CA ARG A 77 1.18 11.21 4.33
C ARG A 77 1.54 11.21 5.81
N SER A 78 1.39 12.36 6.49
CA SER A 78 1.68 12.50 7.92
C SER A 78 0.76 11.64 8.80
N ASP A 79 -0.41 11.26 8.29
CA ASP A 79 -1.39 10.45 9.01
C ASP A 79 -1.05 8.96 8.97
N TYR A 80 0.07 8.59 8.35
CA TYR A 80 0.44 7.20 8.09
C TYR A 80 1.85 6.87 8.60
N GLY A 81 2.02 5.61 8.96
CA GLY A 81 3.29 4.88 8.85
C GLY A 81 3.21 3.92 7.67
N SER A 82 4.22 3.07 7.46
CA SER A 82 4.20 2.15 6.32
C SER A 82 5.03 0.88 6.50
N CYS A 83 4.68 -0.14 5.73
CA CYS A 83 5.59 -1.21 5.39
C CYS A 83 5.67 -1.35 3.86
N GLN A 84 6.86 -1.65 3.34
CA GLN A 84 7.09 -1.70 1.90
C GLN A 84 8.15 -2.72 1.50
N GLN A 85 8.09 -3.14 0.24
CA GLN A 85 9.07 -4.04 -0.33
C GLN A 85 9.10 -3.92 -1.84
N TYR A 86 10.30 -3.92 -2.42
CA TYR A 86 10.53 -3.96 -3.87
C TYR A 86 11.30 -5.24 -4.23
N ILE A 87 10.77 -6.04 -5.16
CA ILE A 87 11.40 -7.26 -5.66
C ILE A 87 11.16 -7.36 -7.18
N GLY A 88 12.25 -7.33 -7.96
CA GLY A 88 12.22 -7.68 -9.39
C GLY A 88 11.21 -6.87 -10.21
N GLY A 89 11.20 -5.54 -10.08
CA GLY A 89 10.27 -4.67 -10.80
C GLY A 89 8.90 -4.51 -10.12
N ARG A 90 8.62 -5.29 -9.07
CA ARG A 90 7.35 -5.26 -8.33
C ARG A 90 7.53 -4.52 -7.03
N LYS A 91 6.53 -3.75 -6.63
CA LYS A 91 6.49 -3.04 -5.35
C LYS A 91 5.18 -3.28 -4.63
N VAL A 92 5.27 -3.41 -3.32
CA VAL A 92 4.17 -3.13 -2.39
C VAL A 92 4.57 -1.96 -1.50
N LEU A 93 3.62 -1.06 -1.27
CA LEU A 93 3.59 -0.11 -0.16
C LEU A 93 2.26 -0.27 0.57
N VAL A 94 2.29 -0.62 1.85
CA VAL A 94 1.14 -0.59 2.74
C VAL A 94 1.24 0.67 3.59
N MET A 95 0.29 1.58 3.45
CA MET A 95 0.15 2.76 4.29
C MET A 95 -0.76 2.42 5.47
N VAL A 96 -0.19 2.40 6.67
CA VAL A 96 -0.88 2.04 7.90
C VAL A 96 -1.31 3.32 8.63
N PRO A 97 -2.62 3.58 8.81
CA PRO A 97 -3.11 4.79 9.44
C PRO A 97 -2.67 4.86 10.90
N ARG A 98 -2.25 6.06 11.36
CA ARG A 98 -1.88 6.31 12.77
C ARG A 98 -3.07 6.36 13.69
N ALA A 99 -4.20 6.85 13.19
CA ALA A 99 -5.46 6.85 13.92
C ALA A 99 -6.17 5.49 13.77
N GLU A 100 -6.76 5.02 14.87
CA GLU A 100 -7.67 3.87 14.84
C GLU A 100 -8.88 4.13 13.94
N GLY A 101 -9.33 3.10 13.24
CA GLY A 101 -10.44 3.20 12.28
C GLY A 101 -10.09 3.94 10.97
N GLY A 102 -8.83 4.34 10.77
CA GLY A 102 -8.37 4.92 9.51
C GLY A 102 -8.41 3.93 8.35
N THR A 103 -8.47 4.44 7.13
CA THR A 103 -8.37 3.61 5.92
C THR A 103 -6.91 3.23 5.66
N THR A 104 -6.62 1.94 5.57
CA THR A 104 -5.34 1.41 5.09
C THR A 104 -5.33 1.42 3.57
N TYR A 105 -4.19 1.82 2.97
CA TYR A 105 -3.99 1.77 1.52
C TYR A 105 -2.82 0.84 1.17
N VAL A 106 -3.06 -0.15 0.33
CA VAL A 106 -2.05 -1.04 -0.23
C VAL A 106 -1.85 -0.68 -1.70
N VAL A 107 -0.75 0.01 -1.97
CA VAL A 107 -0.30 0.37 -3.31
C VAL A 107 0.54 -0.76 -3.88
N LEU A 108 0.14 -1.27 -5.03
CA LEU A 108 0.81 -2.36 -5.73
C LEU A 108 1.15 -1.91 -7.14
N TYR A 109 2.39 -2.17 -7.57
CA TYR A 109 2.74 -2.00 -8.97
C TYR A 109 3.80 -2.99 -9.44
N HIS A 110 3.87 -3.16 -10.76
CA HIS A 110 4.90 -3.92 -11.47
C HIS A 110 5.32 -3.13 -12.69
N MET A 111 6.58 -2.71 -12.72
CA MET A 111 7.21 -2.08 -13.87
C MET A 111 8.04 -3.10 -14.66
N PRO A 112 8.15 -2.95 -15.99
CA PRO A 112 9.18 -3.62 -16.73
C PRO A 112 10.55 -3.21 -16.17
N TYR A 113 11.43 -4.19 -15.95
CA TYR A 113 12.85 -3.91 -15.69
C TYR A 113 13.38 -3.14 -16.91
N ARG A 114 13.89 -1.93 -16.71
CA ARG A 114 14.64 -1.21 -17.74
C ARG A 114 16.09 -1.68 -17.72
#